data_AF-A0A2R6GWF3-F1
#
_entry.id   AF-A0A2R6GWF3-F1
#
_cell.length_a   1.000
_cell.length_b   1.000
_cell.length_c   1.000
_cell.angle_alpha   90.00
_cell.angle_beta   90.00
_cell.angle_gamma   90.00
#
_symmetry.space_group_name_H-M   'P 1'
#
loop_
_entity.id
_entity.type
_entity.pdbx_description
1 polymer ?
#
loop_
_entity_poly.entity_id
_entity_poly.type
_entity_poly.pdbx_seq_one_letter_code
_entity_poly.pdbx_strand_id
1 'polypeptide(L)'
;MVEEVYRFDNGPLERDERYVWDVDGILGEIREGLGLADERGELESVAVDTTGLDFGFYADGGLIRDPTFYRDPVVMSTVDQLIEEAGGRRRIFGATGINH
;
A
#
# COMPACT_ATOMS: atom_id res chain seq x y z
N MET A 1 11.98 7.57 23.88
CA MET A 1 12.48 6.34 23.22
C MET A 1 11.25 5.65 22.65
N VAL A 2 11.30 5.15 21.43
CA VAL A 2 10.19 4.40 20.84
C VAL A 2 10.43 2.92 21.11
N GLU A 3 9.38 2.18 21.47
CA GLU A 3 9.41 0.74 21.67
C GLU A 3 8.56 0.05 20.61
N GLU A 4 9.09 -1.01 19.99
CA GLU A 4 8.33 -1.87 19.11
C GLU A 4 7.52 -2.88 19.94
N VAL A 5 6.20 -2.83 19.83
CA VAL A 5 5.30 -3.73 20.55
C VAL A 5 4.99 -4.99 19.73
N TYR A 6 4.84 -4.84 18.41
CA TYR A 6 4.37 -5.88 17.52
C TYR A 6 4.97 -5.71 16.12
N ARG A 7 5.24 -6.84 15.45
CA ARG A 7 5.79 -6.90 14.10
C ARG A 7 5.22 -8.13 13.39
N PHE A 8 4.88 -7.93 12.12
CA PHE A 8 4.35 -8.96 11.24
C PHE A 8 4.94 -8.81 9.83
N ASP A 9 4.89 -9.88 9.05
CA ASP A 9 5.26 -9.85 7.63
C ASP A 9 4.13 -9.20 6.81
N ASN A 10 4.46 -8.22 5.97
CA ASN A 10 3.49 -7.51 5.13
C ASN A 10 3.66 -7.78 3.63
N GLY A 11 4.18 -8.94 3.24
CA GLY A 11 4.39 -9.26 1.82
C GLY A 11 3.08 -9.27 1.01
N PRO A 12 3.13 -8.99 -0.31
CA PRO A 12 1.96 -9.13 -1.16
C PRO A 12 1.54 -10.59 -1.29
N LEU A 13 0.26 -10.81 -1.58
CA LEU A 13 -0.26 -12.12 -1.97
C LEU A 13 -0.36 -12.23 -3.48
N GLU A 14 -0.23 -13.45 -3.99
CA GLU A 14 -0.56 -13.76 -5.37
C GLU A 14 -2.04 -14.20 -5.46
N ARG A 15 -2.86 -13.44 -6.18
CA ARG A 15 -4.27 -13.74 -6.46
C ARG A 15 -4.55 -13.41 -7.93
N ASP A 16 -5.18 -14.34 -8.64
CA ASP A 16 -5.52 -14.18 -10.07
C ASP A 16 -4.34 -13.67 -10.94
N GLU A 17 -3.16 -14.28 -10.75
CA GLU A 17 -1.91 -13.92 -11.46
C GLU A 17 -1.44 -12.48 -11.21
N ARG A 18 -1.92 -11.84 -10.14
CA ARG A 18 -1.52 -10.50 -9.71
C ARG A 18 -0.94 -10.52 -8.31
N TYR A 19 0.00 -9.62 -8.05
CA TYR A 19 0.42 -9.29 -6.70
C TYR A 19 -0.48 -8.21 -6.11
N VAL A 20 -1.11 -8.52 -4.98
CA VAL A 20 -2.10 -7.67 -4.31
C VAL A 20 -1.84 -7.57 -2.81
N TRP A 21 -2.33 -6.50 -2.20
CA TRP A 21 -2.27 -6.31 -0.75
C TRP A 21 -3.42 -7.03 -0.05
N ASP A 22 -3.10 -7.84 0.96
CA ASP A 22 -4.09 -8.48 1.83
C ASP A 22 -4.58 -7.50 2.90
N VAL A 23 -5.47 -6.58 2.52
CA VAL A 23 -5.90 -5.48 3.41
C VAL A 23 -6.58 -6.00 4.67
N ASP A 24 -7.39 -7.06 4.56
CA ASP A 24 -8.05 -7.66 5.72
C ASP A 24 -7.05 -8.32 6.68
N GLY A 25 -6.04 -9.03 6.14
CA GLY A 25 -4.94 -9.60 6.91
C GLY A 25 -4.16 -8.50 7.64
N ILE A 26 -3.72 -7.46 6.93
CA ILE A 26 -3.01 -6.31 7.51
C ILE A 26 -3.84 -5.65 8.61
N LEU A 27 -5.15 -5.47 8.41
CA LEU A 27 -6.02 -4.87 9.42
C LEU A 27 -6.17 -5.78 10.65
N GLY A 28 -6.14 -7.10 10.49
CA GLY A 28 -6.07 -8.07 11.58
C GLY A 28 -4.81 -7.89 12.42
N GLU A 29 -3.65 -7.83 11.77
CA GLU A 29 -2.35 -7.62 12.41
C GLU A 29 -2.26 -6.26 13.13
N ILE A 30 -2.83 -5.21 12.54
CA ILE A 30 -2.94 -3.88 13.19
C ILE A 30 -3.78 -3.97 14.46
N ARG A 31 -4.92 -4.66 14.43
CA ARG A 31 -5.78 -4.83 15.61
C ARG A 31 -5.09 -5.61 16.73
N GLU A 32 -4.35 -6.67 16.38
CA GLU A 32 -3.55 -7.44 17.34
C GLU A 32 -2.49 -6.54 17.99
N GLY A 33 -1.72 -5.80 17.18
CA GLY A 33 -0.70 -4.89 17.69
C GLY A 33 -1.26 -3.78 18.58
N LEU A 34 -2.43 -3.22 18.25
CA LEU A 34 -3.12 -2.23 19.08
C LEU A 34 -3.60 -2.84 20.41
N GLY A 35 -4.12 -4.07 20.41
CA GLY A 35 -4.50 -4.78 21.62
C GLY A 35 -3.30 -4.99 22.57
N LEU A 36 -2.18 -5.48 22.04
CA LEU A 36 -0.94 -5.66 22.80
C LEU A 36 -0.35 -4.34 23.32
N ALA A 37 -0.58 -3.23 22.62
CA ALA A 37 -0.13 -1.92 23.07
C ALA A 37 -1.00 -1.36 24.19
N ASP A 38 -2.33 -1.53 24.11
CA ASP A 38 -3.28 -1.10 25.14
C ASP A 38 -3.06 -1.82 26.49
N GLU A 39 -2.62 -3.08 26.46
CA GLU A 39 -2.20 -3.82 27.67
C GLU A 39 -1.01 -3.16 28.41
N ARG A 40 -0.23 -2.31 27.73
CA ARG A 40 0.93 -1.61 28.29
C ARG A 40 0.60 -0.19 28.76
N GLY A 41 -0.58 0.32 28.43
CA GLY A 41 -1.04 1.66 28.78
C GLY A 41 -2.07 2.18 27.79
N GLU A 42 -2.94 3.07 28.26
CA GLU A 42 -4.03 3.65 27.47
C GLU A 42 -3.50 4.36 26.22
N LEU A 43 -4.07 4.01 25.06
CA LEU A 43 -3.74 4.62 23.78
C LEU A 43 -4.53 5.91 23.55
N GLU A 44 -3.84 7.06 23.57
CA GLU A 44 -4.49 8.37 23.32
C GLU A 44 -4.70 8.68 21.83
N SER A 45 -3.92 8.06 20.94
CA SER A 45 -3.99 8.31 19.50
C SER A 45 -3.39 7.18 18.67
N VAL A 46 -3.77 7.11 17.39
CA VAL A 46 -3.25 6.16 16.41
C VAL A 46 -2.88 6.92 15.14
N ALA A 47 -1.71 6.61 14.57
CA ALA A 47 -1.27 7.09 13.27
C ALA A 47 -0.86 5.90 12.40
N VAL A 48 -1.16 5.99 11.11
CA VAL A 48 -0.80 4.98 10.11
C VAL A 48 0.04 5.64 9.03
N ASP A 49 1.21 5.06 8.76
CA ASP A 49 2.09 5.43 7.66
C ASP A 49 2.30 4.19 6.78
N THR A 50 2.25 4.36 5.46
CA THR A 50 2.37 3.27 4.49
C THR A 50 3.33 3.65 3.38
N THR A 51 3.79 2.64 2.64
CA THR A 51 4.40 2.92 1.33
C THR A 51 3.38 3.64 0.44
N GLY A 52 3.84 4.59 -0.37
CA GLY A 52 3.00 5.29 -1.34
C GLY A 52 2.73 4.46 -2.61
N LEU A 53 2.20 5.13 -3.64
CA LEU A 53 1.81 4.62 -4.97
C LEU A 53 0.57 3.72 -5.00
N ASP A 54 0.42 2.83 -4.03
CA ASP A 54 -0.68 1.87 -4.04
C ASP A 54 -1.99 2.48 -3.54
N PHE A 55 -3.09 2.12 -4.20
CA PHE A 55 -4.43 2.59 -3.86
C PHE A 55 -5.50 1.54 -4.14
N GLY A 56 -6.57 1.57 -3.35
CA GLY A 56 -7.76 0.73 -3.54
C GLY A 56 -8.94 1.54 -4.05
N PHE A 57 -9.83 0.90 -4.79
CA PHE A 57 -11.15 1.48 -5.11
C PHE A 57 -12.17 1.00 -4.10
N TYR A 58 -12.94 1.92 -3.54
CA TYR A 58 -13.92 1.66 -2.49
C TYR A 58 -15.31 2.10 -2.94
N ALA A 59 -16.30 1.20 -2.84
CA ALA A 59 -17.69 1.46 -3.16
C ALA A 59 -18.59 0.57 -2.29
N ASP A 60 -19.81 1.03 -2.04
CA ASP A 60 -20.85 0.24 -1.35
C ASP A 60 -20.44 -0.38 -0.01
N GLY A 61 -19.53 0.28 0.72
CA GLY A 61 -19.07 -0.18 2.04
C GLY A 61 -17.92 -1.17 2.00
N GLY A 62 -17.30 -1.43 0.84
CA GLY A 62 -16.17 -2.34 0.71
C GLY A 62 -15.16 -1.96 -0.37
N LEU A 63 -14.01 -2.64 -0.34
CA LEU A 63 -13.08 -2.63 -1.46
C LEU A 63 -13.71 -3.38 -2.64
N ILE A 64 -13.66 -2.78 -3.82
CA ILE A 64 -14.13 -3.42 -5.06
C ILE A 64 -13.26 -4.63 -5.40
N ARG A 65 -11.97 -4.54 -5.07
CA ARG A 65 -10.96 -5.61 -5.17
C ARG A 65 -9.78 -5.27 -4.27
N ASP A 66 -8.92 -6.25 -4.03
CA ASP A 66 -7.65 -6.00 -3.35
C ASP A 66 -6.80 -4.97 -4.13
N PRO A 67 -6.14 -4.03 -3.44
CA PRO A 67 -5.22 -3.08 -4.07
C PRO A 67 -4.06 -3.83 -4.73
N THR A 68 -3.71 -3.43 -5.95
CA THR A 68 -2.56 -4.01 -6.65
C THR A 68 -1.26 -3.53 -6.02
N PHE A 69 -0.28 -4.41 -5.88
CA PHE A 69 1.06 -4.09 -5.42
C PHE A 69 1.83 -3.31 -6.50
N TYR A 70 2.50 -2.21 -6.16
CA TYR A 70 3.16 -1.36 -7.16
C TYR A 70 4.22 -2.08 -8.02
N ARG A 71 4.79 -3.20 -7.54
CA ARG A 71 5.72 -4.04 -8.31
C ARG A 71 5.08 -5.29 -8.92
N ASP A 72 3.76 -5.32 -9.04
CA ASP A 72 3.08 -6.34 -9.84
C ASP A 72 3.72 -6.40 -11.25
N PRO A 73 4.18 -7.57 -11.72
CA PRO A 73 4.90 -7.67 -12.99
C PRO A 73 4.12 -7.13 -14.18
N VAL A 74 2.79 -7.27 -14.17
CA VAL A 74 1.93 -6.79 -15.25
C VAL A 74 1.70 -5.29 -15.16
N VAL A 75 1.68 -4.67 -13.98
CA VAL A 75 1.73 -3.20 -13.86
C VAL A 75 3.07 -2.69 -14.39
N MET A 76 4.18 -3.26 -13.92
CA MET A 76 5.52 -2.81 -14.26
C MET A 76 5.83 -2.91 -15.77
N SER A 77 5.26 -3.89 -16.47
CA SER A 77 5.47 -4.05 -17.92
C SER A 77 4.84 -2.94 -18.76
N THR A 78 3.90 -2.17 -18.21
CA THR A 78 3.21 -1.08 -18.93
C THR A 78 3.89 0.29 -18.78
N VAL A 79 4.81 0.44 -17.83
CA VAL A 79 5.34 1.74 -17.40
C VAL A 79 6.04 2.48 -18.53
N ASP A 80 6.94 1.84 -19.27
CA ASP A 80 7.69 2.51 -20.33
C ASP A 80 6.77 2.98 -21.47
N GLN A 81 5.77 2.18 -21.85
CA GLN A 81 4.77 2.56 -22.86
C GLN A 81 3.98 3.79 -22.40
N LEU A 82 3.50 3.80 -21.15
CA LEU A 82 2.73 4.93 -20.62
C LEU A 82 3.57 6.21 -20.52
N ILE A 83 4.86 6.09 -20.19
CA ILE A 83 5.79 7.22 -20.19
C ILE A 83 5.91 7.82 -21.59
N GLU A 84 6.01 6.99 -22.62
CA GLU A 84 6.06 7.44 -24.02
C GLU A 84 4.75 8.13 -24.43
N GLU A 85 3.60 7.52 -24.16
CA GLU A 85 2.27 8.08 -24.45
C GLU A 85 2.02 9.41 -23.73
N ALA A 86 2.55 9.57 -22.51
CA ALA A 86 2.48 10.81 -21.74
C ALA A 86 3.42 11.92 -22.25
N GLY A 87 4.18 11.69 -23.32
CA GLY A 87 5.10 12.66 -23.93
C GLY A 87 6.51 12.65 -23.33
N GLY A 88 6.90 11.55 -22.67
CA GLY A 88 8.24 11.27 -22.17
C GLY A 88 8.54 11.82 -20.77
N ARG A 89 9.58 11.25 -20.15
CA ARG A 89 10.02 11.54 -18.77
C ARG A 89 10.15 13.03 -18.46
N ARG A 90 10.73 13.82 -19.37
CA ARG A 90 10.92 15.28 -19.19
C ARG A 90 9.60 16.03 -19.06
N ARG A 91 8.59 15.66 -19.85
CA ARG A 91 7.27 16.31 -19.80
C ARG A 91 6.57 15.98 -18.48
N ILE A 92 6.62 14.71 -18.06
CA ILE A 92 6.06 14.26 -16.78
C ILE A 92 6.74 15.02 -15.63
N PHE A 93 8.07 14.99 -15.55
CA PHE A 93 8.81 15.69 -14.51
C PHE A 93 8.51 17.20 -14.47
N GLY A 94 8.43 17.85 -15.64
CA GLY A 94 8.09 19.27 -15.72
C GLY A 94 6.69 19.61 -15.20
N ALA A 95 5.76 18.65 -15.23
CA ALA A 95 4.39 18.83 -14.76
C ALA A 95 4.20 18.41 -13.28
N THR A 96 4.91 17.37 -12.81
CA THR A 96 4.63 16.74 -11.52
C THR A 96 5.77 16.83 -10.51
N GLY A 97 7.01 17.09 -10.97
CA GLY A 97 8.21 16.98 -10.15
C GLY A 97 8.62 15.53 -9.82
N ILE A 98 7.94 14.53 -10.38
CA ILE A 98 8.19 13.10 -10.13
C ILE A 98 9.01 12.51 -11.28
N ASN A 99 10.01 11.69 -10.94
CA ASN A 99 10.80 10.91 -11.90
C ASN A 99 10.29 9.47 -11.97
N HIS A 100 10.30 8.91 -13.18
CA HIS A 100 9.92 7.53 -13.51
C HIS A 100 11.01 6.89 -14.38
#